data_AF-L9X2U3-F1
#
_entry.id   AF-L9X2U3-F1
#
_cell.length_a   1.000
_cell.length_b   1.000
_cell.length_c   1.000
_cell.angle_alpha   90.00
_cell.angle_beta   90.00
_cell.angle_gamma   90.00
#
_symmetry.space_group_name_H-M   'P 1'
#
loop_
_entity.id
_entity.type
_entity.pdbx_description
1 polymer ?
#
loop_
_entity_poly.entity_id
_entity_poly.type
_entity_poly.pdbx_seq_one_letter_code
_entity_poly.pdbx_strand_id
1 'polypeptide(L)'
;MTDRKNAMLTTEDRRWLTGEKSYEGEHAKQQRYQRRRDIRKRVHNTILDFTILFEHLEEAEREKLFERLADGDEDDEFTAGLRDGLAFILYNAGITEAMLEERAAGTESTAERLLREAVYAAGKRDEILVENVDLTIDATRAPIASILEELRAGNEVSTAELCLLLESEAVDTEDARNCIRELVLDAE
;
A
#
# COMPACT_ATOMS: atom_id res chain seq x y z
N MET A 1 3.01 18.34 2.00
CA MET A 1 4.08 17.42 1.48
C MET A 1 5.52 17.87 1.79
N THR A 2 5.81 19.14 2.09
CA THR A 2 7.18 19.69 2.22
C THR A 2 7.90 19.42 3.55
N ASP A 3 7.22 18.92 4.57
CA ASP A 3 7.79 18.81 5.92
C ASP A 3 8.74 17.63 6.15
N ARG A 4 8.73 16.61 5.28
CA ARG A 4 9.57 15.41 5.40
C ARG A 4 10.99 15.61 4.87
N LYS A 5 11.78 16.49 5.51
CA LYS A 5 13.14 16.84 5.06
C LYS A 5 14.14 15.69 5.12
N ASN A 6 14.04 14.82 6.13
CA ASN A 6 14.96 13.69 6.37
C ASN A 6 14.27 12.33 6.16
N ALA A 7 13.58 12.16 5.03
CA ALA A 7 12.89 10.93 4.69
C ALA A 7 13.59 10.20 3.53
N MET A 8 13.18 8.94 3.27
CA MET A 8 13.63 8.14 2.13
C MET A 8 13.56 8.91 0.80
N LEU A 9 12.47 9.67 0.58
CA LEU A 9 12.31 10.53 -0.58
C LEU A 9 12.61 11.98 -0.21
N THR A 10 13.52 12.59 -0.96
CA THR A 10 13.78 14.03 -0.86
C THR A 10 12.57 14.82 -1.35
N THR A 11 12.50 16.10 -0.98
CA THR A 11 11.45 17.01 -1.49
C THR A 11 11.39 17.02 -3.00
N GLU A 12 12.54 16.99 -3.66
CA GLU A 12 12.59 16.99 -5.11
C GLU A 12 12.12 15.67 -5.72
N ASP A 13 12.35 14.54 -5.06
CA ASP A 13 11.83 13.24 -5.53
C ASP A 13 10.31 13.23 -5.48
N ARG A 14 9.73 13.71 -4.37
CA ARG A 14 8.28 13.80 -4.17
C ARG A 14 7.64 14.68 -5.24
N ARG A 15 8.19 15.88 -5.47
CA ARG A 15 7.70 16.79 -6.52
C ARG A 15 7.80 16.20 -7.92
N TRP A 16 8.87 15.42 -8.18
CA TRP A 16 9.05 14.78 -9.48
C TRP A 16 8.09 13.60 -9.71
N LEU A 17 7.84 12.79 -8.68
CA LEU A 17 6.91 11.65 -8.74
C LEU A 17 5.44 12.08 -8.83
N THR A 18 5.07 13.19 -8.19
CA THR A 18 3.71 13.76 -8.20
C THR A 18 3.43 14.65 -9.42
N GLY A 19 4.41 14.86 -10.30
CA GLY A 19 4.25 15.71 -11.48
C GLY A 19 4.36 17.22 -11.21
N GLU A 20 4.51 17.67 -9.96
CA GLU A 20 4.78 19.07 -9.60
C GLU A 20 6.09 19.61 -10.18
N LYS A 21 7.00 18.72 -10.59
CA LYS A 21 8.26 19.06 -11.26
C LYS A 21 8.52 18.17 -12.46
N SER A 22 8.68 18.78 -13.63
CA SER A 22 9.20 18.15 -14.84
C SER A 22 10.67 18.53 -15.08
N TYR A 23 11.38 17.72 -15.85
CA TYR A 23 12.68 18.07 -16.40
C TYR A 23 12.53 18.29 -17.90
N GLU A 24 12.94 19.46 -18.38
CA GLU A 24 12.82 19.92 -19.76
C GLU A 24 14.17 20.44 -20.29
N GLY A 25 14.28 20.56 -21.61
CA GLY A 25 15.50 20.99 -22.29
C GLY A 25 16.50 19.88 -22.63
N GLU A 26 17.68 20.29 -23.09
CA GLU A 26 18.70 19.44 -23.73
C GLU A 26 19.19 18.28 -22.83
N HIS A 27 19.31 18.52 -21.53
CA HIS A 27 19.78 17.51 -20.56
C HIS A 27 18.66 16.78 -19.82
N ALA A 28 17.39 16.99 -20.20
CA ALA A 28 16.24 16.46 -19.47
C ALA A 28 16.24 14.93 -19.38
N LYS A 29 16.65 14.23 -20.45
CA LYS A 29 16.72 12.77 -20.48
C LYS A 29 17.70 12.23 -19.43
N GLN A 30 18.88 12.85 -19.34
CA GLN A 30 19.91 12.46 -18.36
C GLN A 30 19.46 12.75 -16.94
N GLN A 31 18.84 13.92 -16.69
CA GLN A 31 18.32 14.29 -15.38
C GLN A 31 17.22 13.33 -14.91
N ARG A 32 16.27 12.95 -15.78
CA ARG A 32 15.24 11.95 -15.45
C ARG A 32 15.84 10.58 -15.14
N TYR A 33 16.86 10.14 -15.90
CA TYR A 33 17.54 8.89 -15.63
C TYR A 33 18.26 8.90 -14.27
N GLN A 34 19.02 9.97 -14.01
CA GLN A 34 19.72 10.18 -12.75
C GLN A 34 18.75 10.14 -11.56
N ARG A 35 17.63 10.87 -11.67
CA ARG A 35 16.58 10.90 -10.65
C ARG A 35 16.00 9.52 -10.36
N ARG A 36 15.64 8.74 -11.38
CA ARG A 36 15.15 7.36 -11.22
C ARG A 36 16.16 6.47 -10.51
N ARG A 37 17.43 6.57 -10.88
CA ARG A 37 18.51 5.80 -10.28
C ARG A 37 18.67 6.12 -8.79
N ASP A 38 18.63 7.41 -8.44
CA ASP A 38 18.82 7.85 -7.06
C ASP A 38 17.63 7.46 -6.17
N ILE A 39 16.40 7.57 -6.68
CA ILE A 39 15.19 7.06 -6.00
C ILE A 39 15.32 5.55 -5.75
N ARG A 40 15.65 4.76 -6.78
CA ARG A 40 15.83 3.31 -6.62
C ARG A 40 16.89 2.97 -5.56
N LYS A 41 18.02 3.67 -5.59
CA LYS A 41 19.10 3.45 -4.62
C LYS A 41 18.65 3.77 -3.19
N ARG A 42 17.91 4.87 -2.98
CA ARG A 42 17.38 5.22 -1.66
C ARG A 42 16.35 4.21 -1.18
N VAL A 43 15.39 3.82 -2.02
CA VAL A 43 14.39 2.79 -1.67
C VAL A 43 15.08 1.49 -1.26
N HIS A 44 16.05 1.03 -2.05
CA HIS A 44 16.83 -0.17 -1.74
C HIS A 44 17.55 -0.06 -0.39
N ASN A 45 18.24 1.06 -0.14
CA ASN A 45 18.94 1.27 1.13
C ASN A 45 17.98 1.36 2.32
N THR A 46 16.85 2.05 2.18
CA THR A 46 15.83 2.13 3.23
C THR A 46 15.25 0.74 3.56
N ILE A 47 15.05 -0.13 2.57
CA ILE A 47 14.64 -1.51 2.82
C ILE A 47 15.68 -2.25 3.67
N LEU A 48 16.98 -2.05 3.40
CA LEU A 48 18.05 -2.65 4.22
C LEU A 48 18.11 -2.05 5.63
N ASP A 49 17.81 -0.75 5.77
CA ASP A 49 17.79 -0.08 7.07
C ASP A 49 16.70 -0.67 7.99
N PHE A 50 15.63 -1.26 7.45
CA PHE A 50 14.63 -1.94 8.29
C PHE A 50 15.21 -3.12 9.08
N THR A 51 16.22 -3.83 8.57
CA THR A 51 16.93 -4.84 9.36
C THR A 51 17.61 -4.23 10.57
N ILE A 52 18.26 -3.08 10.39
CA ILE A 52 18.94 -2.35 11.47
C ILE A 52 17.92 -1.85 12.49
N LEU A 53 16.82 -1.25 12.03
CA LEU A 53 15.74 -0.77 12.90
C LEU A 53 15.10 -1.93 13.68
N PHE A 54 14.81 -3.03 13.00
CA PHE A 54 14.18 -4.20 13.60
C PHE A 54 15.09 -4.85 14.66
N GLU A 55 16.40 -4.97 14.39
CA GLU A 55 17.33 -5.63 15.30
C GLU A 55 17.75 -4.72 16.46
N HIS A 56 18.01 -3.43 16.20
CA HIS A 56 18.79 -2.57 17.09
C HIS A 56 18.07 -1.32 17.61
N LEU A 57 16.95 -0.87 17.03
CA LEU A 57 16.23 0.28 17.59
C LEU A 57 15.70 -0.08 18.98
N GLU A 58 15.87 0.79 19.97
CA GLU A 58 15.41 0.54 21.35
C GLU A 58 13.89 0.37 21.41
N GLU A 59 13.41 -0.49 22.30
CA GLU A 59 11.98 -0.82 22.43
C GLU A 59 11.12 0.41 22.68
N ALA A 60 11.52 1.27 23.63
CA ALA A 60 10.80 2.50 23.93
C ALA A 60 10.66 3.45 22.72
N GLU A 61 11.63 3.45 21.80
CA GLU A 61 11.54 4.26 20.58
C GLU A 61 10.67 3.59 19.50
N ARG A 62 10.66 2.25 19.43
CA ARG A 62 9.71 1.52 18.57
C ARG A 62 8.28 1.74 19.04
N GLU A 63 8.02 1.62 20.34
CA GLU A 63 6.70 1.85 20.93
C GLU A 63 6.17 3.24 20.60
N LYS A 64 6.97 4.29 20.78
CA LYS A 64 6.58 5.67 20.41
C LYS A 64 6.27 5.84 18.92
N LEU A 65 6.96 5.11 18.03
CA LEU A 65 6.65 5.18 16.59
C LEU A 65 5.28 4.59 16.27
N PHE A 66 4.79 3.65 17.07
CA PHE A 66 3.54 2.92 16.85
C PHE A 66 2.45 3.24 17.88
N GLU A 67 2.70 4.10 18.87
CA GLU A 67 1.74 4.47 19.93
C GLU A 67 0.42 4.97 19.35
N ARG A 68 0.50 5.74 18.26
CA ARG A 68 -0.66 6.33 17.56
C ARG A 68 -1.55 5.28 16.89
N LEU A 69 -1.03 4.08 16.60
CA LEU A 69 -1.85 2.99 16.09
C LEU A 69 -2.72 2.35 17.19
N ALA A 70 -2.30 2.42 18.46
CA ALA A 70 -2.98 1.78 19.57
C ALA A 70 -4.10 2.65 20.16
N ASP A 71 -3.92 3.97 20.15
CA ASP A 71 -4.83 4.91 20.82
C ASP A 71 -6.09 5.26 19.99
N GLY A 72 -6.24 4.71 18.78
CA GLY A 72 -7.37 5.02 17.90
C GLY A 72 -7.40 6.47 17.42
N ASP A 73 -6.35 7.26 17.72
CA ASP A 73 -6.10 8.54 17.10
C ASP A 73 -5.74 8.28 15.63
N GLU A 74 -6.69 8.55 14.74
CA GLU A 74 -6.56 8.52 13.29
C GLU A 74 -5.46 9.50 12.82
N ASP A 75 -4.18 9.13 12.97
CA ASP A 75 -3.16 9.61 12.05
C ASP A 75 -3.35 8.89 10.72
N ASP A 76 -4.36 9.35 9.98
CA ASP A 76 -4.73 8.80 8.69
C ASP A 76 -3.55 8.78 7.72
N GLU A 77 -2.66 9.78 7.76
CA GLU A 77 -1.50 9.84 6.86
C GLU A 77 -0.46 8.77 7.23
N PHE A 78 -0.17 8.56 8.52
CA PHE A 78 0.77 7.53 8.94
C PHE A 78 0.24 6.13 8.66
N THR A 79 -1.02 5.85 9.01
CA THR A 79 -1.64 4.54 8.81
C THR A 79 -1.78 4.22 7.32
N ALA A 80 -2.21 5.19 6.50
CA ALA A 80 -2.23 5.03 5.04
C ALA A 80 -0.81 4.81 4.49
N GLY A 81 0.18 5.55 4.99
CA GLY A 81 1.58 5.37 4.59
C GLY A 81 2.14 3.98 4.92
N LEU A 82 1.80 3.42 6.08
CA LEU A 82 2.16 2.07 6.48
C LEU A 82 1.49 1.02 5.58
N ARG A 83 0.18 1.15 5.36
CA ARG A 83 -0.59 0.30 4.45
C ARG A 83 0.00 0.32 3.04
N ASP A 84 0.23 1.51 2.47
CA ASP A 84 0.72 1.67 1.10
C ASP A 84 2.18 1.19 0.96
N GLY A 85 3.00 1.35 1.99
CA GLY A 85 4.36 0.80 2.05
C GLY A 85 4.35 -0.73 2.02
N LEU A 86 3.50 -1.36 2.82
CA LEU A 86 3.33 -2.82 2.82
C LEU A 86 2.77 -3.30 1.47
N ALA A 87 1.72 -2.66 0.95
CA ALA A 87 1.14 -2.98 -0.35
C ALA A 87 2.17 -2.86 -1.48
N PHE A 88 3.01 -1.81 -1.48
CA PHE A 88 4.10 -1.65 -2.43
C PHE A 88 5.07 -2.84 -2.41
N ILE A 89 5.46 -3.31 -1.22
CA ILE A 89 6.35 -4.46 -1.08
C ILE A 89 5.67 -5.73 -1.61
N LEU A 90 4.44 -6.01 -1.16
CA LEU A 90 3.72 -7.23 -1.53
C LEU A 90 3.40 -7.30 -3.03
N TYR A 91 2.97 -6.18 -3.62
CA TYR A 91 2.71 -6.06 -5.05
C TYR A 91 3.97 -6.39 -5.86
N ASN A 92 5.10 -5.78 -5.53
CA ASN A 92 6.36 -6.03 -6.26
C ASN A 92 6.98 -7.40 -5.94
N ALA A 93 6.55 -8.07 -4.86
CA ALA A 93 6.90 -9.45 -4.52
C ALA A 93 5.95 -10.49 -5.14
N GLY A 94 4.96 -10.06 -5.93
CA GLY A 94 4.09 -10.92 -6.72
C GLY A 94 2.88 -11.49 -5.97
N ILE A 95 2.30 -10.73 -5.03
CA ILE A 95 1.09 -11.16 -4.31
C ILE A 95 -0.13 -11.28 -5.24
N THR A 96 -0.19 -10.47 -6.31
CA THR A 96 -1.31 -10.45 -7.27
C THR A 96 -1.40 -11.74 -8.09
N GLU A 97 -0.26 -12.35 -8.41
CA GLU A 97 -0.17 -13.63 -9.11
C GLU A 97 -0.63 -14.78 -8.21
N ALA A 98 -0.44 -14.65 -6.89
CA ALA A 98 -1.01 -15.59 -5.92
C ALA A 98 -2.53 -15.42 -5.81
N MET A 99 -3.03 -14.18 -5.84
CA MET A 99 -4.47 -13.87 -5.78
C MET A 99 -5.28 -14.43 -6.94
N LEU A 100 -4.73 -14.45 -8.17
CA LEU A 100 -5.49 -14.78 -9.37
C LEU A 100 -5.42 -16.25 -9.80
N GLU A 101 -4.82 -17.12 -8.99
CA GLU A 101 -4.58 -18.54 -9.32
C GLU A 101 -3.93 -18.78 -10.70
N GLU A 102 -3.29 -17.77 -11.32
CA GLU A 102 -2.59 -17.88 -12.61
C GLU A 102 -1.29 -18.71 -12.50
N ARG A 103 -1.15 -19.48 -11.40
CA ARG A 103 0.05 -20.22 -11.02
C ARG A 103 -0.22 -21.73 -11.00
N ALA A 104 0.84 -22.50 -11.20
CA ALA A 104 0.80 -23.94 -10.93
C ALA A 104 0.46 -24.16 -9.44
N ALA A 105 -0.61 -24.91 -9.19
CA ALA A 105 -1.07 -25.24 -7.83
C ALA A 105 0.09 -25.72 -6.95
N GLY A 106 0.27 -25.08 -5.79
CA GLY A 106 1.23 -25.48 -4.76
C GLY A 106 2.59 -24.75 -4.74
N THR A 107 2.81 -23.70 -5.56
CA THR A 107 4.01 -22.86 -5.41
C THR A 107 3.68 -21.57 -4.66
N GLU A 108 4.26 -21.39 -3.48
CA GLU A 108 4.16 -20.15 -2.68
C GLU A 108 4.86 -18.97 -3.37
N SER A 109 4.28 -17.77 -3.29
CA SER A 109 4.81 -16.53 -3.85
C SER A 109 5.93 -15.97 -2.99
N THR A 110 6.77 -15.13 -3.59
CA THR A 110 7.77 -14.41 -2.80
C THR A 110 7.08 -13.54 -1.74
N ALA A 111 5.92 -12.95 -2.05
CA ALA A 111 5.12 -12.19 -1.10
C ALA A 111 4.61 -13.04 0.08
N GLU A 112 3.97 -14.18 -0.17
CA GLU A 112 3.50 -15.11 0.88
C GLU A 112 4.65 -15.58 1.77
N ARG A 113 5.77 -15.97 1.15
CA ARG A 113 6.97 -16.39 1.88
C ARG A 113 7.52 -15.27 2.76
N LEU A 114 7.60 -14.04 2.25
CA LEU A 114 8.08 -12.88 3.00
C LEU A 114 7.16 -12.55 4.19
N LEU A 115 5.84 -12.59 4.00
CA LEU A 115 4.88 -12.38 5.08
C LEU A 115 5.05 -13.43 6.18
N ARG A 116 5.13 -14.70 5.78
CA ARG A 116 5.38 -15.79 6.72
C ARG A 116 6.68 -15.56 7.49
N GLU A 117 7.80 -15.34 6.79
CA GLU A 117 9.11 -15.09 7.38
C GLU A 117 9.09 -13.87 8.33
N ALA A 118 8.36 -12.80 7.99
CA ALA A 118 8.22 -11.62 8.82
C ALA A 118 7.47 -11.92 10.14
N VAL A 119 6.40 -12.72 10.12
CA VAL A 119 5.67 -13.13 11.33
C VAL A 119 6.56 -14.00 12.23
N TYR A 120 7.30 -14.96 11.65
CA TYR A 120 8.27 -15.75 12.42
C TYR A 120 9.39 -14.89 13.01
N ALA A 121 9.90 -13.90 12.27
CA ALA A 121 10.92 -12.99 12.75
C ALA A 121 10.42 -12.12 13.92
N ALA A 122 9.19 -11.62 13.84
CA ALA A 122 8.53 -10.88 14.92
C ALA A 122 8.38 -11.76 16.17
N GLY A 123 7.81 -12.96 16.03
CA GLY A 123 7.65 -13.88 17.16
C GLY A 123 8.98 -14.25 17.81
N LYS A 124 10.02 -14.55 17.01
CA LYS A 124 11.36 -14.83 17.51
C LYS A 124 11.93 -13.69 18.36
N ARG A 125 11.66 -12.44 18.01
CA ARG A 125 12.17 -11.27 18.74
C ARG A 125 11.60 -11.19 20.15
N ASP A 126 10.33 -11.56 20.31
CA ASP A 126 9.62 -11.50 21.60
C ASP A 126 9.58 -12.88 22.30
N GLU A 127 10.46 -13.80 21.88
CA GLU A 127 10.54 -15.17 22.40
C GLU A 127 9.23 -15.98 22.28
N ILE A 128 8.39 -15.62 21.31
CA ILE A 128 7.13 -16.30 20.98
C ILE A 128 7.41 -17.41 19.97
N LEU A 129 7.02 -18.64 20.31
CA LEU A 129 7.03 -19.77 19.38
C LEU A 129 5.82 -19.68 18.45
N VAL A 130 6.08 -19.25 17.21
CA VAL A 130 5.11 -19.33 16.12
C VAL A 130 5.12 -20.76 15.58
N GLU A 131 3.99 -21.47 15.65
CA GLU A 131 3.90 -22.87 15.17
C GLU A 131 3.49 -22.96 13.69
N ASN A 132 2.64 -22.04 13.24
CA ASN A 132 2.14 -21.98 11.88
C ASN A 132 1.74 -20.53 11.53
N VAL A 133 1.88 -20.18 10.25
CA VAL A 133 1.30 -18.98 9.65
C VAL A 133 0.66 -19.38 8.34
N ASP A 134 -0.67 -19.30 8.26
CA ASP A 134 -1.45 -19.57 7.07
C ASP A 134 -2.01 -18.26 6.49
N LEU A 135 -1.80 -18.01 5.20
CA LEU A 135 -2.40 -16.91 4.47
C LEU A 135 -3.38 -17.50 3.45
N THR A 136 -4.66 -17.17 3.59
CA THR A 136 -5.70 -17.56 2.62
C THR A 136 -6.21 -16.29 1.95
N ILE A 137 -6.16 -16.27 0.62
CA ILE A 137 -6.66 -15.16 -0.18
C ILE A 137 -7.68 -15.72 -1.16
N ASP A 138 -8.93 -15.27 -1.03
CA ASP A 138 -10.00 -15.54 -1.99
C ASP A 138 -10.21 -14.26 -2.81
N ALA A 139 -9.73 -14.27 -4.05
CA ALA A 139 -9.77 -13.12 -4.93
C ALA A 139 -10.18 -13.53 -6.34
N THR A 140 -10.98 -12.66 -6.97
CA THR A 140 -11.36 -12.80 -8.38
C THR A 140 -10.98 -11.53 -9.12
N ARG A 141 -10.65 -11.67 -10.40
CA ARG A 141 -10.41 -10.50 -11.25
C ARG A 141 -11.74 -9.80 -11.48
N ALA A 142 -11.95 -8.69 -10.78
CA ALA A 142 -13.10 -7.82 -10.96
C ALA A 142 -12.97 -7.01 -12.26
N PRO A 143 -13.83 -7.20 -13.26
CA PRO A 143 -13.83 -6.36 -14.45
C PRO A 143 -14.60 -5.07 -14.13
N ILE A 144 -13.88 -3.99 -13.79
CA ILE A 144 -14.49 -2.67 -13.51
C ILE A 144 -15.52 -2.29 -14.57
N ALA A 145 -15.23 -2.54 -15.85
CA ALA A 145 -16.16 -2.28 -16.95
C ALA A 145 -17.47 -3.08 -16.83
N SER A 146 -17.41 -4.36 -16.47
CA SER A 146 -18.59 -5.21 -16.29
C SER A 146 -19.38 -4.81 -15.05
N ILE A 147 -18.70 -4.48 -13.94
CA ILE A 147 -19.37 -3.97 -12.73
C ILE A 147 -20.11 -2.66 -13.03
N LEU A 148 -19.51 -1.76 -13.81
CA LEU A 148 -20.18 -0.54 -14.27
C LEU A 148 -21.38 -0.82 -15.19
N GLU A 149 -21.28 -1.81 -16.07
CA GLU A 149 -22.40 -2.23 -16.92
C GLU A 149 -23.57 -2.78 -16.09
N GLU A 150 -23.29 -3.63 -15.10
CA GLU A 150 -24.30 -4.16 -14.18
C GLU A 150 -24.94 -3.04 -13.34
N LEU A 151 -24.14 -2.13 -12.79
CA LEU A 151 -24.64 -0.98 -12.04
C LEU A 151 -25.53 -0.08 -12.92
N ARG A 152 -25.12 0.20 -14.16
CA ARG A 152 -25.91 0.99 -15.13
C ARG A 152 -27.18 0.29 -15.58
N ALA A 153 -27.17 -1.04 -15.62
CA ALA A 153 -28.35 -1.85 -15.92
C ALA A 153 -29.33 -1.91 -14.74
N GLY A 154 -28.95 -1.39 -13.56
CA GLY A 154 -29.76 -1.42 -12.34
C GLY A 154 -29.74 -2.78 -11.64
N ASN A 155 -28.75 -3.62 -11.93
CA ASN A 155 -28.56 -4.91 -11.25
C ASN A 155 -27.90 -4.69 -9.89
N GLU A 156 -28.07 -5.65 -8.99
CA GLU A 156 -27.38 -5.64 -7.70
C GLU A 156 -25.87 -5.80 -7.89
N VAL A 157 -25.12 -4.93 -7.22
CA VAL A 157 -23.65 -4.96 -7.16
C VAL A 157 -23.27 -5.04 -5.69
N SER A 158 -22.28 -5.88 -5.36
CA SER A 158 -21.86 -6.09 -3.97
C SER A 158 -21.15 -4.85 -3.39
N THR A 159 -21.08 -4.76 -2.05
CA THR A 159 -20.36 -3.67 -1.38
C THR A 159 -18.88 -3.60 -1.77
N ALA A 160 -18.22 -4.75 -1.92
CA ALA A 160 -16.82 -4.81 -2.34
C ALA A 160 -16.62 -4.25 -3.75
N GLU A 161 -17.53 -4.57 -4.66
CA GLU A 161 -17.52 -4.05 -6.03
C GLU A 161 -17.80 -2.53 -6.08
N LEU A 162 -18.72 -2.02 -5.24
CA LEU A 162 -18.95 -0.58 -5.11
C LEU A 162 -17.73 0.16 -4.56
N CYS A 163 -17.06 -0.38 -3.53
CA CYS A 163 -15.81 0.17 -3.03
C CYS A 163 -14.72 0.19 -4.11
N LEU A 164 -14.56 -0.92 -4.84
CA LEU A 164 -13.63 -1.00 -5.96
C LEU A 164 -13.95 0.03 -7.05
N LEU A 165 -15.23 0.27 -7.35
CA LEU A 165 -15.64 1.29 -8.30
C LEU A 165 -15.30 2.71 -7.84
N LEU A 166 -15.44 3.03 -6.56
CA LEU A 166 -15.09 4.33 -5.99
C LEU A 166 -13.57 4.56 -5.93
N GLU A 167 -12.80 3.49 -5.76
CA GLU A 167 -11.33 3.52 -5.79
C GLU A 167 -10.77 3.51 -7.22
N SER A 168 -11.50 2.94 -8.16
CA SER A 168 -11.22 3.10 -9.58
C SER A 168 -11.67 4.50 -10.02
N GLU A 169 -10.85 5.25 -10.74
CA GLU A 169 -11.22 6.57 -11.29
C GLU A 169 -12.40 6.53 -12.30
N ALA A 170 -13.15 5.43 -12.35
CA ALA A 170 -14.28 5.18 -13.22
C ALA A 170 -15.61 5.75 -12.68
N VAL A 171 -15.65 6.16 -11.41
CA VAL A 171 -16.78 6.86 -10.80
C VAL A 171 -16.33 8.24 -10.33
N ASP A 172 -17.15 9.25 -10.61
CA ASP A 172 -16.96 10.58 -10.01
C ASP A 172 -17.28 10.50 -8.52
N THR A 173 -16.24 10.54 -7.70
CA THR A 173 -16.35 10.39 -6.25
C THR A 173 -17.00 11.60 -5.57
N GLU A 174 -17.04 12.77 -6.22
CA GLU A 174 -17.73 13.94 -5.70
C GLU A 174 -19.25 13.79 -5.89
N ASP A 175 -19.67 13.40 -7.09
CA ASP A 175 -21.07 13.10 -7.37
C ASP A 175 -21.57 11.91 -6.54
N ALA A 176 -20.77 10.85 -6.42
CA ALA A 176 -21.12 9.70 -5.58
C ALA A 176 -21.34 10.13 -4.11
N ARG A 177 -20.49 11.01 -3.58
CA ARG A 177 -20.64 11.54 -2.22
C ARG A 177 -21.92 12.37 -2.06
N ASN A 178 -22.28 13.17 -3.07
CA ASN A 178 -23.52 13.95 -3.03
C ASN A 178 -24.76 13.05 -3.06
N CYS A 179 -24.78 12.02 -3.90
CA CYS A 179 -25.84 11.02 -3.92
C CYS A 179 -25.95 10.28 -2.59
N ILE A 180 -24.83 9.84 -2.02
CA ILE A 180 -24.83 9.14 -0.72
C ILE A 180 -25.37 10.07 0.37
N ARG A 181 -25.02 11.37 0.36
CA ARG A 181 -25.51 12.34 1.35
C ARG A 181 -27.04 12.42 1.38
N GLU A 182 -27.70 12.30 0.24
CA GLU A 182 -29.18 12.29 0.15
C GLU A 182 -29.80 10.99 0.69
N LEU A 183 -29.01 9.93 0.81
CA LEU A 183 -29.42 8.60 1.25
C LEU A 183 -29.03 8.29 2.71
N VAL A 184 -28.28 9.18 3.37
CA VAL A 184 -27.91 9.02 4.78
C VAL A 184 -29.19 9.07 5.62
N LEU A 185 -29.48 7.98 6.33
CA LEU A 185 -30.57 7.92 7.30
C LEU A 185 -30.18 8.72 8.54
N ASP A 186 -31.13 9.47 9.09
CA ASP A 186 -30.94 10.13 10.39
C ASP A 186 -30.62 9.05 11.44
N ALA A 187 -29.46 9.17 12.08
CA ALA A 187 -29.08 8.29 13.18
C ALA A 187 -29.88 8.71 14.43
N GLU A 188 -30.73 7.80 14.95
CA GLU A 188 -31.32 7.91 16.30
C GLU A 188 -30.32 7.53 17.39
#